data_AF-A0A8J4WAN3-F1
#
_entry.id   AF-A0A8J4WAN3-F1
#
_cell.length_a   1.000
_cell.length_b   1.000
_cell.length_c   1.000
_cell.angle_alpha   90.00
_cell.angle_beta   90.00
_cell.angle_gamma   90.00
#
_symmetry.space_group_name_H-M   'P 1'
#
loop_
_entity.id
_entity.type
_entity.pdbx_description
1 polymer ?
#
loop_
_entity_poly.entity_id
_entity_poly.type
_entity_poly.pdbx_seq_one_letter_code
_entity_poly.pdbx_strand_id
1 'polypeptide(L)'
;MSNVHIQWDTVQKDNLKEKRNLLLAGGAYPELFYASAFSRSDLLKYGKQGAFIPLNDLIDQYAPNFKALMKKYPVIGKGITMPDGNIYGLPTLYDPEFKSVLYGTPWVKQAWLDKLGLQEPQTLDDFYNMLKAFKEKDPNGNGQKDEIAWGGVGTAGVVNYLRGSFGVNNHGTSNINIDTDPQTDKVRFIPTDPHYKELLQFVNKLYKDVLLEQDIVSVKSTEVDAKVLKGPHGDQTYNAYGSPLGNIGMFVLTDKAQNPEAMIRWMDYFYSDEGIKTFFMGWKDETYKEDTDGNVDYVDNIKNNPDGLNLDQALPKPIQ
;
A
#
# COMPACT_ATOMS: atom_id res chain seq x y z
N MET A 1 -4.43 -20.44 20.52
CA MET A 1 -3.37 -19.51 20.98
C MET A 1 -2.01 -20.16 20.78
N SER A 2 -1.07 -19.45 20.17
CA SER A 2 0.26 -19.95 19.73
C SER A 2 1.24 -20.32 20.85
N ASN A 3 0.91 -20.03 22.12
CA ASN A 3 1.79 -20.16 23.27
C ASN A 3 3.14 -19.43 23.12
N VAL A 4 3.17 -18.38 22.28
CA VAL A 4 4.29 -17.47 22.06
C VAL A 4 3.91 -16.13 22.67
N HIS A 5 4.73 -15.62 23.59
CA HIS A 5 4.58 -14.28 24.16
C HIS A 5 5.68 -13.38 23.60
N ILE A 6 5.29 -12.23 23.04
CA ILE A 6 6.24 -11.31 22.39
C ILE A 6 6.34 -10.04 23.23
N GLN A 7 7.57 -9.67 23.58
CA GLN A 7 7.86 -8.38 24.20
C GLN A 7 8.19 -7.37 23.10
N TRP A 8 7.34 -6.35 22.98
CA TRP A 8 7.42 -5.37 21.90
C TRP A 8 8.19 -4.11 22.29
N ASP A 9 9.29 -3.86 21.60
CA ASP A 9 9.93 -2.54 21.55
C ASP A 9 9.37 -1.74 20.36
N THR A 10 8.24 -1.05 20.58
CA THR A 10 7.57 -0.30 19.51
C THR A 10 8.27 1.03 19.20
N VAL A 11 8.34 1.39 17.92
CA VAL A 11 8.93 2.64 17.44
C VAL A 11 7.93 3.37 16.57
N GLN A 12 7.86 4.70 16.71
CA GLN A 12 7.06 5.53 15.80
C GLN A 12 7.55 5.39 14.36
N LYS A 13 6.61 5.30 13.41
CA LYS A 13 6.90 5.02 11.98
C LYS A 13 7.97 5.95 11.40
N ASP A 14 7.93 7.24 11.73
CA ASP A 14 8.86 8.25 11.20
C ASP A 14 10.30 8.01 11.66
N ASN A 15 10.48 7.41 12.84
CA ASN A 15 11.80 7.12 13.43
C ASN A 15 12.26 5.67 13.19
N LEU A 16 11.40 4.83 12.62
CA LEU A 16 11.63 3.38 12.48
C LEU A 16 12.92 3.08 11.72
N LYS A 17 13.13 3.75 10.58
CA LYS A 17 14.30 3.52 9.72
C LYS A 17 15.61 3.84 10.43
N GLU A 18 15.67 4.99 11.12
CA GLU A 18 16.87 5.41 11.85
C GLU A 18 17.15 4.46 13.02
N LYS A 19 16.13 4.19 13.86
CA LYS A 19 16.28 3.32 15.03
C LYS A 19 16.75 1.92 14.65
N ARG A 20 16.13 1.30 13.63
CA ARG A 20 16.49 -0.02 13.13
C ARG A 20 17.93 -0.07 12.60
N ASN A 21 18.35 0.95 11.85
CA ASN A 21 19.71 1.03 11.32
C ASN A 21 20.75 1.18 12.44
N LEU A 22 20.44 1.96 13.48
CA LEU A 22 21.30 2.09 14.67
C LEU A 22 21.44 0.77 15.43
N LEU A 23 20.34 0.03 15.64
CA LEU A 23 20.38 -1.28 16.30
C LEU A 23 21.26 -2.28 15.55
N LEU A 24 21.12 -2.32 14.21
CA LEU A 24 21.92 -3.20 13.35
C LEU A 24 23.40 -2.82 13.34
N ALA A 25 23.72 -1.53 13.21
CA ALA A 25 25.10 -1.05 13.21
C ALA A 25 25.79 -1.28 14.56
N GLY A 26 25.04 -1.15 15.68
CA GLY A 26 25.56 -1.34 17.03
C GLY A 26 25.61 -2.81 17.48
N GLY A 27 25.12 -3.76 16.68
CA GLY A 27 25.04 -5.16 17.09
C GLY A 27 24.02 -5.43 18.22
N ALA A 28 23.22 -4.43 18.61
CA ALA A 28 22.28 -4.50 19.73
C ALA A 28 20.82 -4.71 19.25
N TYR A 29 20.64 -5.40 18.12
CA TYR A 29 19.34 -5.70 17.54
C TYR A 29 18.63 -6.88 18.25
N PRO A 30 17.28 -6.96 18.16
CA PRO A 30 16.46 -8.01 18.78
C PRO A 30 16.51 -9.33 17.99
N GLU A 31 15.81 -10.35 18.50
CA GLU A 31 15.60 -11.65 17.85
C GLU A 31 14.76 -11.55 16.57
N LEU A 32 13.77 -10.65 16.57
CA LEU A 32 12.80 -10.48 15.50
C LEU A 32 12.58 -9.00 15.22
N PHE A 33 12.61 -8.65 13.94
CA PHE A 33 12.03 -7.41 13.44
C PHE A 33 10.68 -7.69 12.80
N TYR A 34 9.62 -7.08 13.33
CA TYR A 34 8.26 -7.15 12.78
C TYR A 34 7.80 -5.76 12.33
N ALA A 35 6.98 -5.71 11.27
CA ALA A 35 6.48 -4.49 10.64
C ALA A 35 7.58 -3.44 10.35
N SER A 36 8.81 -3.91 10.11
CA SER A 36 10.01 -3.06 10.08
C SER A 36 10.41 -2.60 8.67
N ALA A 37 9.68 -3.04 7.64
CA ALA A 37 9.78 -2.60 6.24
C ALA A 37 11.22 -2.55 5.69
N PHE A 38 11.97 -3.64 5.81
CA PHE A 38 13.31 -3.72 5.22
C PHE A 38 13.28 -3.63 3.69
N SER A 39 14.28 -2.93 3.13
CA SER A 39 14.47 -2.89 1.68
C SER A 39 15.15 -4.18 1.19
N ARG A 40 15.01 -4.49 -0.09
CA ARG A 40 15.71 -5.64 -0.71
C ARG A 40 17.23 -5.55 -0.52
N SER A 41 17.78 -4.34 -0.63
CA SER A 41 19.21 -4.08 -0.44
C SER A 41 19.65 -4.33 1.01
N ASP A 42 18.84 -3.92 1.99
CA ASP A 42 19.13 -4.17 3.41
C ASP A 42 19.07 -5.67 3.73
N LEU A 43 18.03 -6.37 3.26
CA LEU A 43 17.88 -7.81 3.45
C LEU A 43 19.10 -8.58 2.91
N LEU A 44 19.52 -8.27 1.68
CA LEU A 44 20.69 -8.90 1.08
C LEU A 44 22.00 -8.54 1.81
N LYS A 45 22.16 -7.26 2.21
CA LYS A 45 23.35 -6.80 2.93
C LYS A 45 23.52 -7.51 4.27
N TYR A 46 22.50 -7.47 5.12
CA TYR A 46 22.57 -8.02 6.47
C TYR A 46 22.43 -9.55 6.49
N GLY A 47 21.74 -10.13 5.50
CA GLY A 47 21.77 -11.58 5.25
C GLY A 47 23.18 -12.08 4.93
N LYS A 48 23.90 -11.43 4.01
CA LYS A 48 25.30 -11.77 3.71
C LYS A 48 26.27 -11.56 4.87
N GLN A 49 25.95 -10.65 5.78
CA GLN A 49 26.73 -10.41 7.00
C GLN A 49 26.42 -11.44 8.10
N GLY A 50 25.45 -12.33 7.89
CA GLY A 50 25.01 -13.33 8.86
C GLY A 50 24.08 -12.79 9.94
N ALA A 51 23.76 -11.49 9.94
CA ALA A 51 22.88 -10.89 10.94
C ALA A 51 21.41 -11.30 10.76
N PHE A 52 20.99 -11.64 9.53
CA PHE A 52 19.67 -12.20 9.24
C PHE A 52 19.80 -13.67 8.86
N ILE A 53 19.00 -14.52 9.50
CA ILE A 53 19.02 -15.95 9.20
C ILE A 53 18.28 -16.25 7.88
N PRO A 54 18.79 -17.14 7.02
CA PRO A 54 18.03 -17.66 5.89
C PRO A 54 16.77 -18.38 6.37
N LEU A 55 15.63 -18.07 5.76
CA LEU A 55 14.33 -18.62 6.14
C LEU A 55 13.93 -19.84 5.30
N ASN A 56 14.71 -20.24 4.29
CA ASN A 56 14.35 -21.29 3.33
C ASN A 56 13.88 -22.60 4.00
N ASP A 57 14.71 -23.16 4.88
CA ASP A 57 14.41 -24.43 5.57
C ASP A 57 13.29 -24.25 6.61
N LEU A 58 13.26 -23.11 7.28
CA LEU A 58 12.22 -22.80 8.26
C LEU A 58 10.85 -22.69 7.59
N ILE A 59 10.78 -22.04 6.44
CA ILE A 59 9.56 -21.97 5.62
C ILE A 59 9.16 -23.38 5.19
N ASP A 60 10.12 -24.17 4.68
CA ASP A 60 9.84 -25.51 4.18
C ASP A 60 9.26 -26.45 5.25
N GLN A 61 9.80 -26.39 6.47
CA GLN A 61 9.43 -27.28 7.57
C GLN A 61 8.24 -26.78 8.40
N TYR A 62 8.11 -25.46 8.57
CA TYR A 62 7.25 -24.88 9.61
C TYR A 62 6.21 -23.87 9.12
N ALA A 63 6.20 -23.52 7.83
CA ALA A 63 5.28 -22.52 7.29
C ALA A 63 4.32 -23.09 6.21
N PRO A 64 3.45 -24.06 6.54
CA PRO A 64 2.55 -24.68 5.57
C PRO A 64 1.58 -23.70 4.90
N ASN A 65 1.07 -22.68 5.60
CA ASN A 65 0.13 -21.71 5.02
C ASN A 65 0.85 -20.83 3.99
N PHE A 66 2.02 -20.31 4.34
CA PHE A 66 2.83 -19.50 3.43
C PHE A 66 3.33 -20.33 2.23
N LYS A 67 3.71 -21.59 2.42
CA LYS A 67 4.03 -22.51 1.32
C LYS A 67 2.83 -22.72 0.39
N ALA A 68 1.62 -22.85 0.92
CA ALA A 68 0.42 -22.96 0.12
C ALA A 68 0.21 -21.71 -0.74
N LEU A 69 0.42 -20.51 -0.17
CA LEU A 69 0.39 -19.24 -0.91
C LEU A 69 1.47 -19.17 -2.00
N MET A 70 2.71 -19.58 -1.71
CA MET A 70 3.77 -19.66 -2.73
C MET A 70 3.46 -20.66 -3.84
N LYS A 71 2.77 -21.76 -3.54
CA LYS A 71 2.32 -22.73 -4.54
C LYS A 71 1.19 -22.16 -5.40
N LYS A 72 0.23 -21.48 -4.78
CA LYS A 72 -0.90 -20.81 -5.46
C LYS A 72 -0.41 -19.66 -6.33
N TYR A 73 0.56 -18.89 -5.86
CA TYR A 73 1.15 -17.74 -6.54
C TYR A 73 2.69 -17.87 -6.59
N PRO A 74 3.24 -18.63 -7.57
CA PRO A 74 4.68 -18.86 -7.69
C PRO A 74 5.55 -17.60 -7.78
N VAL A 75 4.97 -16.48 -8.18
CA VAL A 75 5.64 -15.17 -8.21
C VAL A 75 6.09 -14.71 -6.83
N ILE A 76 5.40 -15.10 -5.75
CA ILE A 76 5.78 -14.76 -4.37
C ILE A 76 7.18 -15.31 -4.07
N GLY A 77 7.39 -16.62 -4.29
CA GLY A 77 8.68 -17.28 -4.03
C GLY A 77 9.82 -16.67 -4.85
N LYS A 78 9.56 -16.36 -6.14
CA LYS A 78 10.54 -15.66 -6.99
C LYS A 78 10.82 -14.24 -6.49
N GLY A 79 9.79 -13.53 -6.03
CA GLY A 79 9.87 -12.14 -5.61
C GLY A 79 10.64 -11.95 -4.30
N ILE A 80 10.57 -12.89 -3.37
CA ILE A 80 11.23 -12.77 -2.05
C ILE A 80 12.62 -13.40 -1.98
N THR A 81 12.96 -14.28 -2.93
CA THR A 81 14.28 -14.91 -3.00
C THR A 81 15.33 -13.90 -3.48
N MET A 82 16.45 -13.82 -2.76
CA MET A 82 17.59 -12.96 -3.09
C MET A 82 18.52 -13.60 -4.14
N PRO A 83 19.44 -12.83 -4.76
CA PRO A 83 20.38 -13.38 -5.76
C PRO A 83 21.31 -14.48 -5.25
N ASP A 84 21.51 -14.60 -3.93
CA ASP A 84 22.26 -15.68 -3.28
C ASP A 84 21.43 -16.95 -3.05
N GLY A 85 20.15 -16.96 -3.47
CA GLY A 85 19.22 -18.08 -3.32
C GLY A 85 18.47 -18.11 -1.99
N ASN A 86 18.75 -17.17 -1.07
CA ASN A 86 18.16 -17.16 0.25
C ASN A 86 16.95 -16.23 0.35
N ILE A 87 16.05 -16.56 1.27
CA ILE A 87 14.92 -15.71 1.68
C ILE A 87 15.26 -15.18 3.08
N TYR A 88 15.35 -13.86 3.24
CA TYR A 88 15.70 -13.25 4.55
C TYR A 88 14.52 -12.53 5.22
N GLY A 89 13.35 -12.51 4.58
CA GLY A 89 12.17 -11.88 5.15
C GLY A 89 10.87 -12.39 4.55
N LEU A 90 9.79 -12.29 5.32
CA LEU A 90 8.44 -12.61 4.87
C LEU A 90 7.67 -11.34 4.46
N PRO A 91 6.85 -11.42 3.40
CA PRO A 91 6.22 -10.26 2.81
C PRO A 91 4.85 -9.92 3.37
N THR A 92 4.41 -8.67 3.20
CA THR A 92 2.97 -8.39 3.12
C THR A 92 2.42 -8.96 1.81
N LEU A 93 1.29 -9.65 1.87
CA LEU A 93 0.57 -10.15 0.70
C LEU A 93 -0.78 -9.47 0.62
N TYR A 94 -1.14 -9.03 -0.58
CA TYR A 94 -2.49 -8.60 -0.93
C TYR A 94 -3.10 -9.64 -1.85
N ASP A 95 -4.41 -9.89 -1.71
CA ASP A 95 -5.12 -10.76 -2.63
C ASP A 95 -5.06 -10.17 -4.06
N PRO A 96 -4.52 -10.90 -5.05
CA PRO A 96 -4.51 -10.45 -6.45
C PRO A 96 -5.89 -10.13 -7.02
N GLU A 97 -6.95 -10.75 -6.49
CA GLU A 97 -8.33 -10.48 -6.89
C GLU A 97 -8.92 -9.25 -6.20
N PHE A 98 -8.28 -8.74 -5.15
CA PHE A 98 -8.71 -7.52 -4.46
C PHE A 98 -8.19 -6.27 -5.16
N LYS A 99 -8.73 -6.07 -6.36
CA LYS A 99 -8.38 -5.01 -7.32
C LYS A 99 -8.37 -3.61 -6.68
N SER A 100 -9.25 -3.34 -5.71
CA SER A 100 -9.34 -2.05 -5.02
C SER A 100 -8.08 -1.63 -4.25
N VAL A 101 -7.22 -2.58 -3.84
CA VAL A 101 -5.93 -2.28 -3.21
C VAL A 101 -4.79 -2.19 -4.24
N LEU A 102 -5.00 -2.73 -5.44
CA LEU A 102 -3.97 -2.90 -6.47
C LEU A 102 -4.03 -1.84 -7.57
N TYR A 103 -5.19 -1.24 -7.82
CA TYR A 103 -5.38 -0.23 -8.85
C TYR A 103 -5.70 1.12 -8.22
N GLY A 104 -4.77 2.07 -8.34
CA GLY A 104 -5.06 3.44 -7.98
C GLY A 104 -5.88 4.16 -9.07
N THR A 105 -7.19 4.32 -8.88
CA THR A 105 -8.08 5.09 -9.76
C THR A 105 -8.33 6.53 -9.26
N PRO A 106 -8.16 7.60 -10.03
CA PRO A 106 -8.65 8.91 -9.62
C PRO A 106 -10.18 8.93 -9.69
N TRP A 107 -10.76 9.82 -8.91
CA TRP A 107 -12.21 9.96 -8.82
C TRP A 107 -12.64 11.26 -9.44
N VAL A 108 -13.70 11.21 -10.24
CA VAL A 108 -14.34 12.39 -10.81
C VAL A 108 -15.71 12.59 -10.16
N LYS A 109 -16.09 13.84 -9.89
CA LYS A 109 -17.43 14.16 -9.37
C LYS A 109 -18.47 14.01 -10.49
N GLN A 110 -19.17 12.88 -10.55
CA GLN A 110 -20.19 12.63 -11.57
C GLN A 110 -21.25 13.73 -11.65
N ALA A 111 -21.71 14.25 -10.51
CA ALA A 111 -22.70 15.35 -10.48
C ALA A 111 -22.21 16.62 -11.21
N TRP A 112 -20.90 16.87 -11.25
CA TRP A 112 -20.34 18.00 -11.99
C TRP A 112 -20.30 17.73 -13.49
N LEU A 113 -20.00 16.50 -13.90
CA LEU A 113 -20.12 16.09 -15.30
C LEU A 113 -21.56 16.25 -15.79
N ASP A 114 -22.53 15.73 -15.03
CA ASP A 114 -23.94 15.77 -15.39
C ASP A 114 -24.46 17.21 -15.49
N LYS A 115 -24.15 18.06 -14.51
CA LYS A 115 -24.57 19.47 -14.51
C LYS A 115 -23.99 20.26 -15.70
N LEU A 116 -22.77 19.93 -16.12
CA LEU A 116 -22.10 20.58 -17.23
C LEU A 116 -22.34 19.90 -18.59
N GLY A 117 -23.07 18.78 -18.62
CA GLY A 117 -23.30 17.98 -19.83
C GLY A 117 -22.02 17.38 -20.42
N LEU A 118 -21.04 17.06 -19.57
CA LEU A 118 -19.75 16.49 -19.98
C LEU A 118 -19.79 14.96 -19.94
N GLN A 119 -19.08 14.33 -20.85
CA GLN A 119 -18.83 12.88 -20.82
C GLN A 119 -17.50 12.57 -20.11
N GLU A 120 -17.32 11.33 -19.71
CA GLU A 120 -16.06 10.84 -19.14
C GLU A 120 -14.91 11.00 -20.15
N PRO A 121 -13.76 11.58 -19.77
CA PRO A 121 -12.69 11.92 -20.70
C PRO A 121 -12.02 10.67 -21.26
N GLN A 122 -11.87 10.61 -22.58
CA GLN A 122 -11.23 9.48 -23.27
C GLN A 122 -9.80 9.79 -23.72
N THR A 123 -9.43 11.08 -23.76
CA THR A 123 -8.11 11.57 -24.17
C THR A 123 -7.55 12.58 -23.18
N LEU A 124 -6.24 12.89 -23.28
CA LEU A 124 -5.61 13.95 -22.48
C LEU A 124 -6.24 15.33 -22.74
N ASP A 125 -6.69 15.59 -23.96
CA ASP A 125 -7.37 16.84 -24.31
C ASP A 125 -8.77 16.91 -23.70
N ASP A 126 -9.54 15.82 -23.72
CA ASP A 126 -10.83 15.75 -23.03
C ASP A 126 -10.66 15.96 -21.53
N PHE A 127 -9.64 15.32 -20.95
CA PHE A 127 -9.33 15.44 -19.53
C PHE A 127 -8.96 16.88 -19.16
N TYR A 128 -8.10 17.53 -19.96
CA TYR A 128 -7.78 18.94 -19.78
C TYR A 128 -9.02 19.84 -19.88
N ASN A 129 -9.87 19.63 -20.89
CA ASN A 129 -11.07 20.42 -21.11
C ASN A 129 -12.13 20.21 -20.01
N MET A 130 -12.23 18.99 -19.47
CA MET A 130 -13.08 18.66 -18.33
C MET A 130 -12.63 19.46 -17.08
N LEU A 131 -11.33 19.41 -16.74
CA LEU A 131 -10.79 20.16 -15.60
C LEU A 131 -11.02 21.67 -15.77
N LYS A 132 -10.80 22.19 -16.98
CA LYS A 132 -11.07 23.58 -17.30
C LYS A 132 -12.54 23.95 -17.12
N ALA A 133 -13.46 23.09 -17.57
CA ALA A 133 -14.89 23.30 -17.39
C ALA A 133 -15.30 23.30 -15.91
N PHE A 134 -14.73 22.42 -15.09
CA PHE A 134 -14.95 22.45 -13.63
C PHE A 134 -14.48 23.77 -13.01
N LYS A 135 -13.36 24.32 -13.47
CA LYS A 135 -12.84 25.58 -12.95
C LYS A 135 -13.62 26.82 -13.40
N GLU A 136 -14.20 26.80 -14.60
CA GLU A 136 -14.76 28.00 -15.24
C GLU A 136 -16.28 28.08 -15.21
N LYS A 137 -16.99 26.96 -15.10
CA LYS A 137 -18.45 26.88 -15.32
C LYS A 137 -19.29 26.69 -14.05
N ASP A 138 -18.72 26.93 -12.86
CA ASP A 138 -19.44 26.92 -11.58
C ASP A 138 -20.32 25.66 -11.40
N PRO A 139 -19.73 24.45 -11.46
CA PRO A 139 -20.50 23.23 -11.25
C PRO A 139 -21.10 23.15 -9.83
N ASN A 140 -20.60 23.91 -8.85
CA ASN A 140 -21.20 23.92 -7.50
C ASN A 140 -22.42 24.89 -7.39
N GLY A 141 -22.52 25.89 -8.27
CA GLY A 141 -23.66 26.80 -8.40
C GLY A 141 -23.67 27.96 -7.40
N ASN A 142 -22.53 28.30 -6.80
CA ASN A 142 -22.41 29.36 -5.80
C ASN A 142 -22.08 30.74 -6.40
N GLY A 143 -21.87 30.82 -7.71
CA GLY A 143 -21.52 32.04 -8.43
C GLY A 143 -20.08 32.52 -8.23
N GLN A 144 -19.23 31.73 -7.59
CA GLN A 144 -17.81 31.99 -7.33
C GLN A 144 -16.94 31.02 -8.15
N LYS A 145 -15.67 31.35 -8.33
CA LYS A 145 -14.69 30.48 -9.02
C LYS A 145 -13.80 29.74 -8.03
N ASP A 146 -14.42 29.13 -7.03
CA ASP A 146 -13.75 28.49 -5.90
C ASP A 146 -13.48 27.00 -6.13
N GLU A 147 -13.91 26.44 -7.27
CA GLU A 147 -13.64 25.04 -7.57
C GLU A 147 -12.16 24.71 -7.68
N ILE A 148 -11.79 23.60 -7.04
CA ILE A 148 -10.54 22.89 -7.25
C ILE A 148 -10.85 21.78 -8.26
N ALA A 149 -10.34 21.92 -9.49
CA ALA A 149 -10.64 20.97 -10.55
C ALA A 149 -9.96 19.61 -10.30
N TRP A 150 -8.71 19.62 -9.81
CA TRP A 150 -8.02 18.42 -9.33
C TRP A 150 -7.18 18.73 -8.09
N GLY A 151 -7.61 18.20 -6.94
CA GLY A 151 -6.90 18.28 -5.65
C GLY A 151 -6.07 17.05 -5.34
N GLY A 152 -5.09 17.19 -4.45
CA GLY A 152 -4.21 16.09 -4.05
C GLY A 152 -3.08 16.50 -3.14
N VAL A 153 -2.24 15.54 -2.76
CA VAL A 153 -1.04 15.78 -1.93
C VAL A 153 0.20 15.58 -2.79
N GLY A 154 0.89 16.68 -3.06
CA GLY A 154 2.10 16.72 -3.88
C GLY A 154 1.85 16.47 -5.37
N THR A 155 2.77 16.96 -6.20
CA THR A 155 2.71 16.76 -7.66
C THR A 155 3.08 15.33 -8.07
N ALA A 156 3.73 14.56 -7.18
CA ALA A 156 4.13 13.18 -7.45
C ALA A 156 2.94 12.26 -7.73
N GLY A 157 1.82 12.42 -7.01
CA GLY A 157 0.59 11.63 -7.25
C GLY A 157 0.00 11.89 -8.63
N VAL A 158 -0.07 13.17 -9.02
CA VAL A 158 -0.55 13.62 -10.33
C VAL A 158 0.31 13.05 -11.46
N VAL A 159 1.65 13.15 -11.32
CA VAL A 159 2.60 12.60 -12.28
C VAL A 159 2.41 11.08 -12.39
N ASN A 160 2.37 10.38 -11.25
CA ASN A 160 2.26 8.92 -11.24
C ASN A 160 0.98 8.41 -11.91
N TYR A 161 -0.14 9.12 -11.74
CA TYR A 161 -1.38 8.77 -12.42
C TYR A 161 -1.26 8.88 -13.95
N LEU A 162 -0.67 9.96 -14.44
CA LEU A 162 -0.63 10.25 -15.88
C LEU A 162 0.47 9.49 -16.64
N ARG A 163 1.43 8.86 -15.96
CA ARG A 163 2.58 8.15 -16.58
C ARG A 163 2.16 7.26 -17.75
N GLY A 164 1.16 6.41 -17.55
CA GLY A 164 0.68 5.48 -18.57
C GLY A 164 0.16 6.16 -19.84
N SER A 165 -0.50 7.32 -19.70
CA SER A 165 -1.01 8.11 -20.82
C SER A 165 0.09 8.73 -21.70
N PHE A 166 1.30 8.85 -21.17
CA PHE A 166 2.50 9.28 -21.90
C PHE A 166 3.40 8.10 -22.28
N GLY A 167 2.91 6.86 -22.16
CA GLY A 167 3.64 5.67 -22.57
C GLY A 167 4.83 5.32 -21.68
N VAL A 168 4.88 5.81 -20.44
CA VAL A 168 5.90 5.47 -19.44
C VAL A 168 5.28 4.76 -18.24
N ASN A 169 6.01 3.84 -17.59
CA ASN A 169 5.58 3.12 -16.38
C ASN A 169 4.21 2.43 -16.52
N ASN A 170 3.88 1.91 -17.70
CA ASN A 170 2.56 1.33 -18.01
C ASN A 170 2.42 -0.15 -17.60
N HIS A 171 3.49 -0.80 -17.13
CA HIS A 171 3.51 -2.22 -16.72
C HIS A 171 3.73 -2.43 -15.20
N GLY A 172 3.52 -1.38 -14.39
CA GLY A 172 3.51 -1.46 -12.93
C GLY A 172 4.40 -0.43 -12.24
N THR A 173 4.08 -0.14 -10.98
CA THR A 173 4.65 0.99 -10.20
C THR A 173 5.75 0.60 -9.22
N SER A 174 6.16 -0.67 -9.19
CA SER A 174 7.17 -1.18 -8.25
C SER A 174 8.49 -0.42 -8.30
N ASN A 175 8.82 0.15 -9.46
CA ASN A 175 9.89 1.15 -9.59
C ASN A 175 9.39 2.29 -10.48
N ILE A 176 9.35 3.50 -9.94
CA ILE A 176 8.86 4.70 -10.65
C ILE A 176 9.85 5.26 -11.68
N ASN A 177 11.11 4.79 -11.65
CA ASN A 177 12.19 5.31 -12.48
C ASN A 177 12.64 4.35 -13.59
N ILE A 178 12.25 3.07 -13.51
CA ILE A 178 12.68 2.05 -14.46
C ILE A 178 11.45 1.23 -14.88
N ASP A 179 11.26 1.08 -16.18
CA ASP A 179 10.27 0.20 -16.80
C ASP A 179 10.87 -0.49 -18.04
N THR A 180 10.05 -1.30 -18.69
CA THR A 180 10.35 -1.89 -20.00
C THR A 180 9.55 -1.14 -21.05
N ASP A 181 10.23 -0.66 -22.09
CA ASP A 181 9.57 -0.02 -23.24
C ASP A 181 8.69 -1.04 -23.99
N PRO A 182 7.37 -0.80 -24.13
CA PRO A 182 6.46 -1.75 -24.77
C PRO A 182 6.76 -1.98 -26.26
N GLN A 183 7.44 -1.04 -26.93
CA GLN A 183 7.76 -1.17 -28.36
C GLN A 183 9.04 -1.99 -28.59
N THR A 184 10.01 -1.85 -27.70
CA THR A 184 11.35 -2.43 -27.88
C THR A 184 11.67 -3.59 -26.94
N ASP A 185 10.85 -3.80 -25.91
CA ASP A 185 11.06 -4.74 -24.80
C ASP A 185 12.38 -4.51 -24.04
N LYS A 186 12.95 -3.30 -24.15
CA LYS A 186 14.20 -2.93 -23.48
C LYS A 186 13.92 -2.17 -22.19
N VAL A 187 14.72 -2.48 -21.18
CA VAL A 187 14.75 -1.72 -19.93
C VAL A 187 15.21 -0.28 -20.22
N ARG A 188 14.48 0.70 -19.71
CA ARG A 188 14.84 2.12 -19.83
C ARG A 188 14.75 2.84 -18.49
N PHE A 189 15.46 3.96 -18.40
CA PHE A 189 15.39 4.88 -17.27
C PHE A 189 14.46 6.04 -17.63
N ILE A 190 13.28 6.06 -17.01
CA ILE A 190 12.18 6.96 -17.33
C ILE A 190 12.58 8.45 -17.26
N PRO A 191 13.36 8.92 -16.26
CA PRO A 191 13.73 10.34 -16.18
C PRO A 191 14.55 10.87 -17.37
N THR A 192 15.15 9.98 -18.18
CA THR A 192 15.88 10.35 -19.40
C THR A 192 15.05 10.21 -20.68
N ASP A 193 13.84 9.65 -20.60
CA ASP A 193 12.95 9.45 -21.73
C ASP A 193 12.24 10.77 -22.13
N PRO A 194 12.20 11.14 -23.42
CA PRO A 194 11.51 12.35 -23.89
C PRO A 194 10.04 12.43 -23.46
N HIS A 195 9.32 11.31 -23.41
CA HIS A 195 7.91 11.30 -23.02
C HIS A 195 7.71 11.70 -21.54
N TYR A 196 8.72 11.45 -20.69
CA TYR A 196 8.67 11.92 -19.31
C TYR A 196 8.74 13.45 -19.22
N LYS A 197 9.50 14.10 -20.11
CA LYS A 197 9.50 15.57 -20.22
C LYS A 197 8.14 16.10 -20.66
N GLU A 198 7.51 15.46 -21.63
CA GLU A 198 6.16 15.83 -22.12
C GLU A 198 5.12 15.72 -21.00
N LEU A 199 5.16 14.64 -20.23
CA LEU A 199 4.35 14.47 -19.02
C LEU A 199 4.53 15.63 -18.04
N LEU A 200 5.78 15.97 -17.71
CA LEU A 200 6.06 17.08 -16.79
C LEU A 200 5.60 18.43 -17.35
N GLN A 201 5.69 18.65 -18.66
CA GLN A 201 5.18 19.85 -19.31
C GLN A 201 3.65 19.93 -19.24
N PHE A 202 2.95 18.80 -19.42
CA PHE A 202 1.50 18.75 -19.27
C PHE A 202 1.08 19.02 -17.81
N VAL A 203 1.73 18.40 -16.82
CA VAL A 203 1.47 18.69 -15.40
C VAL A 203 1.77 20.15 -15.06
N ASN A 204 2.85 20.72 -15.60
CA ASN A 204 3.16 22.15 -15.43
C ASN A 204 2.08 23.06 -16.04
N LYS A 205 1.52 22.66 -17.19
CA LYS A 205 0.42 23.36 -17.85
C LYS A 205 -0.83 23.35 -16.97
N LEU A 206 -1.24 22.18 -16.44
CA LEU A 206 -2.37 22.08 -15.51
C LEU A 206 -2.20 22.99 -14.28
N TYR A 207 -0.99 23.05 -13.74
CA TYR A 207 -0.69 23.93 -12.60
C TYR A 207 -0.80 25.42 -12.96
N LYS A 208 -0.18 25.84 -14.08
CA LYS A 208 -0.21 27.24 -14.57
C LYS A 208 -1.61 27.72 -14.92
N ASP A 209 -2.43 26.82 -15.46
CA ASP A 209 -3.82 27.10 -15.84
C ASP A 209 -4.77 27.02 -14.62
N VAL A 210 -4.24 26.87 -13.40
CA VAL A 210 -5.00 26.82 -12.13
C VAL A 210 -6.03 25.69 -12.11
N LEU A 211 -5.70 24.58 -12.79
CA LEU A 211 -6.52 23.36 -12.83
C LEU A 211 -6.10 22.35 -11.75
N LEU A 212 -4.89 22.52 -11.20
CA LEU A 212 -4.46 21.84 -9.98
C LEU A 212 -4.64 22.76 -8.76
N GLU A 213 -4.86 22.15 -7.61
CA GLU A 213 -4.74 22.80 -6.32
C GLU A 213 -3.41 23.57 -6.20
N GLN A 214 -3.48 24.86 -5.87
CA GLN A 214 -2.31 25.76 -5.97
C GLN A 214 -1.35 25.60 -4.79
N ASP A 215 -1.84 25.10 -3.67
CA ASP A 215 -1.06 24.75 -2.49
C ASP A 215 -0.73 23.26 -2.41
N ILE A 216 -0.93 22.49 -3.50
CA ILE A 216 -0.70 21.03 -3.59
C ILE A 216 0.64 20.54 -3.03
N VAL A 217 1.68 21.39 -2.99
CA VAL A 217 3.00 21.05 -2.45
C VAL A 217 3.06 21.15 -0.92
N SER A 218 2.23 22.00 -0.31
CA SER A 218 2.21 22.30 1.11
C SER A 218 1.02 21.71 1.87
N VAL A 219 -0.08 21.36 1.18
CA VAL A 219 -1.23 20.73 1.83
C VAL A 219 -0.83 19.38 2.41
N LYS A 220 -1.18 19.14 3.67
CA LYS A 220 -0.92 17.85 4.34
C LYS A 220 -2.01 16.85 3.99
N SER A 221 -1.69 15.55 4.01
CA SER A 221 -2.70 14.51 3.79
C SER A 221 -3.92 14.67 4.69
N THR A 222 -3.72 15.03 5.96
CA THR A 222 -4.79 15.30 6.93
C THR A 222 -5.66 16.52 6.62
N GLU A 223 -5.23 17.41 5.72
CA GLU A 223 -5.96 18.59 5.26
C GLU A 223 -6.67 18.32 3.92
N VAL A 224 -6.13 17.42 3.08
CA VAL A 224 -6.80 16.86 1.89
C VAL A 224 -7.77 15.72 2.24
N ASP A 225 -7.68 15.17 3.47
CA ASP A 225 -8.57 14.12 4.00
C ASP A 225 -9.99 14.66 4.24
N ALA A 226 -10.66 15.02 3.15
CA ALA A 226 -12.11 15.13 3.07
C ALA A 226 -12.69 13.74 2.77
N LYS A 227 -13.80 13.44 3.44
CA LYS A 227 -14.56 12.18 3.35
C LYS A 227 -14.60 11.64 1.93
N VAL A 228 -14.20 10.38 1.78
CA VAL A 228 -14.35 9.61 0.56
C VAL A 228 -15.80 9.71 0.09
N LEU A 229 -16.02 10.21 -1.13
CA LEU A 229 -17.37 10.45 -1.65
C LEU A 229 -18.02 9.13 -2.05
N LYS A 230 -19.32 9.01 -1.77
CA LYS A 230 -20.14 7.84 -2.04
C LYS A 230 -20.46 7.77 -3.54
N GLY A 231 -20.03 6.71 -4.22
CA GLY A 231 -20.38 6.43 -5.60
C GLY A 231 -21.88 6.11 -5.77
N PRO A 232 -22.40 6.08 -7.02
CA PRO A 232 -23.82 5.84 -7.32
C PRO A 232 -24.36 4.46 -6.86
N HIS A 233 -23.46 3.55 -6.44
CA HIS A 233 -23.78 2.25 -5.84
C HIS A 233 -23.32 2.10 -4.38
N GLY A 234 -22.80 3.17 -3.77
CA GLY A 234 -22.42 3.18 -2.35
C GLY A 234 -20.91 3.17 -2.06
N ASP A 235 -20.06 2.98 -3.07
CA ASP A 235 -18.63 2.74 -2.87
C ASP A 235 -17.84 3.99 -2.47
N GLN A 236 -16.79 3.79 -1.66
CA GLN A 236 -15.90 4.82 -1.13
C GLN A 236 -14.46 4.29 -1.06
N THR A 237 -13.58 4.59 -2.04
CA THR A 237 -12.17 4.15 -1.99
C THR A 237 -11.12 5.22 -2.31
N TYR A 238 -9.92 5.05 -1.72
CA TYR A 238 -8.68 5.83 -1.92
C TYR A 238 -7.66 4.98 -2.66
N ASN A 239 -6.73 5.58 -3.42
CA ASN A 239 -6.06 4.86 -4.50
C ASN A 239 -4.53 4.98 -4.56
N ALA A 240 -3.86 3.81 -4.52
CA ALA A 240 -2.45 3.57 -4.81
C ALA A 240 -2.33 2.31 -5.68
N TYR A 241 -1.58 2.35 -6.79
CA TYR A 241 -1.30 1.14 -7.58
C TYR A 241 -0.18 0.34 -6.90
N GLY A 242 -0.47 -0.89 -6.52
CA GLY A 242 0.42 -1.74 -5.71
C GLY A 242 0.60 -3.13 -6.31
N SER A 243 1.77 -3.72 -6.09
CA SER A 243 2.00 -5.14 -6.36
C SER A 243 1.25 -5.99 -5.33
N PRO A 244 0.62 -7.13 -5.70
CA PRO A 244 0.08 -8.08 -4.74
C PRO A 244 1.12 -8.60 -3.74
N LEU A 245 2.40 -8.59 -4.16
CA LEU A 245 3.53 -8.71 -3.25
C LEU A 245 3.89 -7.31 -2.71
N GLY A 246 3.57 -7.07 -1.44
CA GLY A 246 3.92 -5.85 -0.72
C GLY A 246 5.40 -5.82 -0.29
N ASN A 247 5.69 -5.16 0.83
CA ASN A 247 7.05 -5.10 1.35
C ASN A 247 7.51 -6.50 1.78
N ILE A 248 8.69 -6.92 1.31
CA ILE A 248 9.25 -8.27 1.54
C ILE A 248 10.04 -8.44 2.84
N GLY A 249 10.18 -7.36 3.61
CA GLY A 249 10.97 -7.28 4.85
C GLY A 249 10.12 -6.89 6.05
N MET A 250 8.90 -7.42 6.13
CA MET A 250 7.96 -7.14 7.23
C MET A 250 8.16 -8.06 8.44
N PHE A 251 8.75 -9.23 8.23
CA PHE A 251 9.18 -10.13 9.28
C PHE A 251 10.58 -10.63 8.94
N VAL A 252 11.55 -10.37 9.83
CA VAL A 252 12.95 -10.73 9.64
C VAL A 252 13.48 -11.31 10.94
N LEU A 253 14.00 -12.54 10.90
CA LEU A 253 14.68 -13.17 12.03
C LEU A 253 16.17 -12.88 12.00
N THR A 254 16.75 -12.65 13.17
CA THR A 254 18.17 -12.36 13.32
C THR A 254 18.94 -13.58 13.81
N ASP A 255 20.27 -13.51 13.76
CA ASP A 255 21.16 -14.53 14.35
C ASP A 255 21.03 -14.68 15.87
N LYS A 256 20.27 -13.79 16.53
CA LYS A 256 19.98 -13.85 17.95
C LYS A 256 18.71 -14.63 18.30
N ALA A 257 17.91 -15.00 17.30
CA ALA A 257 16.66 -15.72 17.52
C ALA A 257 16.92 -17.05 18.22
N GLN A 258 16.37 -17.22 19.42
CA GLN A 258 16.56 -18.43 20.22
C GLN A 258 15.63 -19.56 19.80
N ASN A 259 14.44 -19.22 19.26
CA ASN A 259 13.40 -20.17 18.88
C ASN A 259 12.83 -19.85 17.47
N PRO A 260 13.67 -19.85 16.42
CA PRO A 260 13.26 -19.43 15.08
C PRO A 260 12.11 -20.28 14.51
N GLU A 261 12.03 -21.57 14.86
CA GLU A 261 10.96 -22.46 14.41
C GLU A 261 9.61 -22.06 15.01
N ALA A 262 9.59 -21.68 16.30
CA ALA A 262 8.37 -21.21 16.96
C ALA A 262 7.91 -19.87 16.40
N MET A 263 8.85 -18.96 16.12
CA MET A 263 8.56 -17.65 15.53
C MET A 263 8.01 -17.79 14.10
N ILE A 264 8.52 -18.74 13.32
CA ILE A 264 8.02 -19.00 11.96
C ILE A 264 6.62 -19.64 12.00
N ARG A 265 6.36 -20.60 12.88
CA ARG A 265 5.00 -21.13 13.07
C ARG A 265 4.02 -20.04 13.50
N TRP A 266 4.46 -19.14 14.38
CA TRP A 266 3.66 -18.00 14.82
C TRP A 266 3.34 -17.06 13.67
N MET A 267 4.32 -16.74 12.81
CA MET A 267 4.07 -15.90 11.64
C MET A 267 3.21 -16.61 10.59
N ASP A 268 3.42 -17.91 10.37
CA ASP A 268 2.66 -18.71 9.42
C ASP A 268 1.17 -18.78 9.74
N TYR A 269 0.81 -18.72 11.03
CA TYR A 269 -0.60 -18.61 11.45
C TYR A 269 -1.28 -17.40 10.80
N PHE A 270 -0.62 -16.25 10.70
CA PHE A 270 -1.18 -15.04 10.09
C PHE A 270 -1.28 -15.08 8.56
N TYR A 271 -0.76 -16.14 7.92
CA TYR A 271 -1.03 -16.44 6.50
C TYR A 271 -2.22 -17.40 6.31
N SER A 272 -2.86 -17.86 7.39
CA SER A 272 -4.12 -18.62 7.33
C SER A 272 -5.35 -17.71 7.35
N ASP A 273 -6.49 -18.20 6.87
CA ASP A 273 -7.76 -17.46 6.91
C ASP A 273 -8.15 -17.06 8.34
N GLU A 274 -7.97 -17.98 9.30
CA GLU A 274 -8.24 -17.72 10.72
C GLU A 274 -7.30 -16.66 11.28
N GLY A 275 -6.01 -16.73 10.96
CA GLY A 275 -5.02 -15.75 11.43
C GLY A 275 -5.22 -14.38 10.82
N ILE A 276 -5.62 -14.29 9.55
CA ILE A 276 -5.98 -13.02 8.89
C ILE A 276 -7.20 -12.40 9.57
N LYS A 277 -8.26 -13.18 9.79
CA LYS A 277 -9.45 -12.72 10.55
C LYS A 277 -9.05 -12.26 11.95
N THR A 278 -8.21 -13.04 12.63
CA THR A 278 -7.73 -12.69 13.97
C THR A 278 -6.97 -11.37 13.96
N PHE A 279 -6.06 -11.18 13.00
CA PHE A 279 -5.25 -9.98 12.85
C PHE A 279 -6.09 -8.71 12.65
N PHE A 280 -7.10 -8.77 11.78
CA PHE A 280 -7.90 -7.60 11.43
C PHE A 280 -9.12 -7.39 12.33
N MET A 281 -9.74 -8.47 12.79
CA MET A 281 -11.03 -8.42 13.46
C MET A 281 -10.97 -8.75 14.94
N GLY A 282 -9.85 -9.26 15.46
CA GLY A 282 -9.71 -9.71 16.86
C GLY A 282 -10.19 -11.15 17.07
N TRP A 283 -10.78 -11.45 18.23
CA TRP A 283 -11.19 -12.82 18.59
C TRP A 283 -12.65 -13.11 18.22
N LYS A 284 -12.89 -14.27 17.59
CA LYS A 284 -14.24 -14.73 17.28
C LYS A 284 -15.07 -14.81 18.57
N ASP A 285 -16.31 -14.36 18.47
CA ASP A 285 -17.31 -14.24 19.54
C ASP A 285 -17.01 -13.19 20.62
N GLU A 286 -15.82 -12.58 20.63
CA GLU A 286 -15.49 -11.45 21.51
C GLU A 286 -15.56 -10.11 20.77
N THR A 287 -15.01 -10.06 19.55
CA THR A 287 -14.92 -8.84 18.74
C THR A 287 -15.69 -8.95 17.42
N TYR A 288 -15.85 -10.16 16.89
CA TYR A 288 -16.65 -10.39 15.68
C TYR A 288 -17.42 -11.72 15.75
N LYS A 289 -18.49 -11.84 14.97
CA LYS A 289 -19.25 -13.07 14.75
C LYS A 289 -19.15 -13.49 13.29
N GLU A 290 -19.29 -14.79 13.05
CA GLU A 290 -19.32 -15.38 11.72
C GLU A 290 -20.55 -16.28 11.60
N ASP A 291 -21.38 -16.06 10.59
CA ASP A 291 -22.56 -16.88 10.33
C ASP A 291 -22.21 -18.18 9.58
N THR A 292 -23.23 -19.02 9.31
CA THR A 292 -23.05 -20.28 8.59
C THR A 292 -22.68 -20.13 7.12
N ASP A 293 -22.90 -18.94 6.55
CA ASP A 293 -22.61 -18.62 5.15
C ASP A 293 -21.21 -17.99 5.01
N GLY A 294 -20.49 -17.81 6.12
CA GLY A 294 -19.14 -17.25 6.17
C GLY A 294 -19.09 -15.72 6.21
N ASN A 295 -20.24 -15.05 6.39
CA ASN A 295 -20.26 -13.60 6.56
C ASN A 295 -19.76 -13.24 7.96
N VAL A 296 -18.81 -12.30 8.01
CA VAL A 296 -18.20 -11.82 9.25
C VAL A 296 -18.68 -10.42 9.58
N ASP A 297 -18.99 -10.16 10.84
CA ASP A 297 -19.43 -8.84 11.30
C ASP A 297 -19.00 -8.54 12.74
N TYR A 298 -18.65 -7.28 13.02
CA TYR A 298 -18.26 -6.86 14.36
C TYR A 298 -19.45 -6.91 15.34
N VAL A 299 -19.18 -7.27 16.60
CA VAL A 299 -20.20 -7.22 17.65
C VAL A 299 -20.57 -5.77 18.00
N ASP A 300 -21.77 -5.56 18.56
CA ASP A 300 -22.36 -4.23 18.74
C ASP A 300 -21.51 -3.28 19.61
N ASN A 301 -20.84 -3.80 20.64
CA ASN A 301 -19.93 -3.06 21.52
C ASN A 301 -18.63 -2.60 20.82
N ILE A 302 -18.29 -3.16 19.66
CA ILE A 302 -17.19 -2.66 18.82
C ILE A 302 -17.71 -1.58 17.86
N LYS A 303 -18.89 -1.79 17.26
CA LYS A 303 -19.51 -0.81 16.33
C LYS A 303 -20.02 0.45 17.02
N ASN A 304 -20.67 0.27 18.16
CA ASN A 304 -21.32 1.30 18.97
C ASN A 304 -20.66 1.32 20.36
N ASN A 305 -19.34 1.49 20.38
CA ASN A 305 -18.58 1.45 21.62
C ASN A 305 -19.09 2.51 22.62
N PRO A 306 -19.52 2.10 23.83
CA PRO A 306 -20.15 3.01 24.80
C PRO A 306 -19.18 4.07 25.34
N ASP A 307 -17.87 3.83 25.26
CA ASP A 307 -16.82 4.74 25.70
C ASP A 307 -16.37 5.71 24.58
N GLY A 308 -17.05 5.68 23.42
CA GLY A 308 -16.77 6.54 22.28
C GLY A 308 -15.46 6.21 21.56
N LEU A 309 -14.89 5.03 21.81
CA LEU A 309 -13.67 4.56 21.17
C LEU A 309 -13.92 4.26 19.69
N ASN A 310 -12.95 4.60 18.84
CA ASN A 310 -12.97 4.16 17.45
C ASN A 310 -12.55 2.69 17.33
N LEU A 311 -12.74 2.10 16.15
CA LEU A 311 -12.45 0.68 15.90
C LEU A 311 -11.02 0.28 16.32
N ASP A 312 -10.01 1.08 15.95
CA ASP A 312 -8.60 0.81 16.26
C ASP A 312 -8.30 0.84 17.77
N GLN A 313 -9.07 1.62 18.53
CA GLN A 313 -8.96 1.71 19.98
C GLN A 313 -9.74 0.61 20.70
N ALA A 314 -10.87 0.18 20.13
CA ALA A 314 -11.77 -0.80 20.73
C ALA A 314 -11.31 -2.25 20.50
N LEU A 315 -10.54 -2.53 19.44
CA LEU A 315 -10.06 -3.87 19.14
C LEU A 315 -8.88 -4.26 20.05
N PRO A 316 -8.96 -5.39 20.79
CA PRO A 316 -7.81 -5.96 21.47
C PRO A 316 -6.77 -6.35 20.43
N LYS A 317 -5.53 -5.88 20.61
CA LYS A 317 -4.45 -6.12 19.62
C LYS A 317 -4.04 -7.59 19.67
N PRO A 318 -4.27 -8.37 18.59
CA PRO A 318 -4.04 -9.82 18.58
C PRO A 318 -2.55 -10.23 18.61
N ILE A 319 -1.67 -9.22 18.63
CA ILE A 319 -0.21 -9.36 18.53
C ILE A 319 0.47 -9.05 19.88
N GLN A 320 -0.26 -8.53 20.88
CA GLN A 320 0.26 -8.24 22.22
C GLN A 320 0.40 -9.48 23.10
#